data_AF-A0AAV8UFY6-F1
#
_entry.id   AF-A0AAV8UFY6-F1
#
_cell.length_a   1.000
_cell.length_b   1.000
_cell.length_c   1.000
_cell.angle_alpha   90.00
_cell.angle_beta   90.00
_cell.angle_gamma   90.00
#
_symmetry.space_group_name_H-M   'P 1'
#
loop_
_entity.id
_entity.type
_entity.pdbx_description
1 polymer ?
#
loop_
_entity_poly.entity_id
_entity_poly.type
_entity_poly.pdbx_seq_one_letter_code
_entity_poly.pdbx_strand_id
1 'polypeptide(L)'
;MLSSATGNSLVALDELGRGTSTSDGQAIAESVLEHLVHKVSLCHMACQVGNEVGGIEEVTFLYRLTPGVCPKSYGVNVARLAGIPVSVLKEATSKSRELETVCANHKKGSDWNLAIPSCNEMVVLIHNLMNLTTKLDCSGSYENPGISSLTQLQHRVRKLLQI
;
A
#
# COMPACT_ATOMS: atom_id res chain seq x y z
N MET A 1 10.18 4.62 22.06
CA MET A 1 9.21 3.52 22.16
C MET A 1 9.75 2.28 21.44
N LEU A 2 9.89 2.29 20.11
CA LEU A 2 10.44 1.14 19.37
C LEU A 2 11.86 0.77 19.81
N SER A 3 12.71 1.77 20.05
CA SER A 3 14.08 1.59 20.57
C SER A 3 14.18 0.97 21.97
N SER A 4 13.07 0.89 22.71
CA SER A 4 13.02 0.35 24.07
C SER A 4 12.24 -0.97 24.15
N ALA A 5 11.58 -1.39 23.06
CA ALA A 5 10.85 -2.64 23.00
C ALA A 5 11.82 -3.81 22.86
N THR A 6 11.55 -4.89 23.59
CA THR A 6 12.31 -6.15 23.55
C THR A 6 11.39 -7.28 23.10
N GLY A 7 11.92 -8.49 22.91
CA GLY A 7 11.11 -9.67 22.58
C GLY A 7 10.04 -10.03 23.62
N ASN A 8 10.12 -9.49 24.84
CA ASN A 8 9.17 -9.75 25.93
C ASN A 8 8.27 -8.53 26.23
N SER A 9 8.27 -7.52 25.36
CA SER A 9 7.45 -6.33 25.51
C SER A 9 6.07 -6.52 24.89
N LEU A 10 5.03 -6.07 25.59
CA LEU A 10 3.72 -5.84 24.97
C LEU A 10 3.69 -4.41 24.43
N VAL A 11 3.45 -4.26 23.12
CA VAL A 11 3.33 -2.96 22.46
C VAL A 11 1.90 -2.78 22.00
N ALA A 12 1.28 -1.66 22.40
CA ALA A 12 -0.02 -1.23 21.92
C ALA A 12 0.14 0.12 21.21
N LEU A 13 -0.33 0.18 19.98
CA LEU A 13 -0.28 1.38 19.12
C LEU A 13 -1.71 1.71 18.72
N ASP A 14 -2.08 2.98 18.88
CA ASP A 14 -3.39 3.48 18.50
C ASP A 14 -3.23 4.62 17.49
N GLU A 15 -4.04 4.60 16.43
CA GLU A 15 -4.05 5.57 15.32
C GLU A 15 -2.67 5.99 14.79
N LEU A 16 -1.75 5.04 14.62
CA LEU A 16 -0.41 5.32 14.09
C LEU A 16 -0.48 5.96 12.70
N GLY A 17 0.27 7.05 12.51
CA GLY A 17 0.30 7.81 11.25
C GLY A 17 -0.70 8.96 11.18
N ARG A 18 -1.52 9.20 12.22
CA ARG A 18 -2.40 10.37 12.31
C ARG A 18 -1.61 11.67 12.48
N GLY A 19 -2.06 12.73 11.81
CA GLY A 19 -1.49 14.09 11.93
C GLY A 19 -0.53 14.50 10.81
N THR A 20 -0.38 13.66 9.78
CA THR A 20 0.37 13.96 8.54
C THR A 20 -0.49 13.67 7.30
N SER A 21 0.08 13.81 6.10
CA SER A 21 -0.58 13.43 4.85
C SER A 21 -0.98 11.95 4.86
N THR A 22 -2.05 11.57 4.14
CA THR A 22 -2.51 10.18 4.10
C THR A 22 -1.43 9.21 3.59
N SER A 23 -0.63 9.64 2.60
CA SER A 23 0.46 8.84 2.05
C SER A 23 1.59 8.63 3.06
N ASP A 24 2.01 9.69 3.74
CA ASP A 24 3.10 9.58 4.73
C ASP A 24 2.63 8.79 5.95
N GLY A 25 1.40 9.02 6.42
CA GLY A 25 0.83 8.30 7.55
C GLY A 25 0.74 6.81 7.28
N GLN A 26 0.30 6.43 6.08
CA GLN A 26 0.27 5.02 5.66
C GLN A 26 1.68 4.43 5.57
N ALA A 27 2.64 5.13 4.94
CA ALA A 27 4.01 4.64 4.80
C ALA A 27 4.70 4.44 6.16
N ILE A 28 4.49 5.35 7.11
CA ILE A 28 5.01 5.23 8.48
C ILE A 28 4.36 4.03 9.17
N ALA A 29 3.04 3.86 9.07
CA ALA A 29 2.34 2.76 9.71
C ALA A 29 2.78 1.39 9.17
N GLU A 30 2.94 1.29 7.85
CA GLU A 30 3.45 0.10 7.16
C GLU A 30 4.87 -0.25 7.61
N SER A 31 5.79 0.71 7.58
CA SER A 31 7.18 0.49 8.01
C SER A 31 7.31 0.07 9.47
N VAL A 32 6.50 0.64 10.37
CA VAL A 32 6.49 0.24 11.79
C VAL A 32 5.91 -1.16 11.98
N LEU A 33 4.86 -1.53 11.23
CA LEU A 33 4.27 -2.86 11.27
C LEU A 33 5.29 -3.92 10.83
N GLU A 34 5.99 -3.67 9.72
CA GLU A 34 7.07 -4.54 9.21
C GLU A 34 8.22 -4.67 10.20
N HIS A 35 8.55 -3.59 10.91
CA HIS A 35 9.62 -3.61 11.91
C HIS A 35 9.28 -4.45 13.14
N LEU A 36 8.01 -4.43 13.57
CA LEU A 36 7.60 -5.04 14.84
C LEU A 36 7.14 -6.49 14.71
N VAL A 37 6.56 -6.90 13.57
CA VAL A 37 5.75 -8.12 13.52
C VAL A 37 5.97 -8.91 12.23
N HIS A 38 6.32 -10.19 12.36
CA HIS A 38 6.43 -11.13 11.23
C HIS A 38 5.10 -11.76 10.82
N LYS A 39 4.08 -11.71 11.68
CA LYS A 39 2.74 -12.26 11.42
C LYS A 39 1.64 -11.28 11.85
N VAL A 40 0.94 -10.74 10.86
CA VAL A 40 -0.17 -9.80 11.09
C VAL A 40 -1.49 -10.58 11.12
N SER A 41 -2.36 -10.24 12.07
CA SER A 41 -3.76 -10.69 12.09
C SER A 41 -4.67 -9.48 12.01
N LEU A 42 -5.54 -9.46 11.00
CA LEU A 42 -6.48 -8.38 10.79
C LEU A 42 -7.76 -8.69 11.56
N CYS A 43 -8.27 -7.68 12.26
CA CYS A 43 -9.53 -7.75 12.99
C CYS A 43 -10.29 -6.42 12.82
N HIS A 44 -11.60 -6.44 13.06
CA HIS A 44 -12.45 -5.26 13.08
C HIS A 44 -13.51 -5.37 14.18
N MET A 45 -14.14 -4.26 14.54
CA MET A 45 -15.32 -4.27 15.42
C MET A 45 -16.56 -4.68 14.64
N ALA A 46 -17.22 -5.74 15.09
CA ALA A 46 -18.44 -6.24 14.47
C ALA A 46 -19.59 -5.22 14.53
N CYS A 47 -20.41 -5.23 13.49
CA CYS A 47 -21.62 -4.44 13.40
C CYS A 47 -22.74 -5.26 12.74
N GLN A 48 -23.98 -4.87 13.01
CA GLN A 48 -25.17 -5.42 12.37
C GLN A 48 -25.80 -4.32 11.52
N VAL A 49 -26.04 -4.64 10.25
CA VAL A 49 -26.67 -3.75 9.28
C VAL A 49 -28.17 -4.07 9.26
N GLY A 50 -28.98 -3.08 9.57
CA GLY A 50 -30.44 -3.13 9.54
C GLY A 50 -31.01 -2.57 8.24
N ASN A 51 -32.28 -2.17 8.28
CA ASN A 51 -32.97 -1.61 7.12
C ASN A 51 -32.47 -0.20 6.80
N GLU A 52 -32.64 0.23 5.55
CA GLU A 52 -32.32 1.58 5.14
C GLU A 52 -33.39 2.59 5.60
N VAL A 53 -32.96 3.68 6.22
CA VAL A 53 -33.81 4.80 6.60
C VAL A 53 -33.31 6.05 5.90
N GLY A 54 -34.12 6.58 4.97
CA GLY A 54 -33.77 7.79 4.21
C GLY A 54 -32.62 7.61 3.21
N GLY A 55 -32.37 6.39 2.75
CA GLY A 55 -31.29 6.04 1.81
C GLY A 55 -29.93 5.83 2.48
N ILE A 56 -29.91 5.63 3.80
CA ILE A 56 -28.73 5.31 4.59
C ILE A 56 -29.06 4.07 5.43
N GLU A 57 -28.26 3.02 5.30
CA GLU A 57 -28.40 1.79 6.09
C GLU A 57 -28.38 2.09 7.59
N GLU A 58 -29.24 1.47 8.38
CA GLU A 58 -29.11 1.50 9.84
C GLU A 58 -27.98 0.57 10.29
N VAL A 59 -27.10 1.01 11.19
CA VAL A 59 -25.96 0.20 11.66
C VAL A 59 -25.89 0.21 13.17
N THR A 60 -25.90 -0.98 13.76
CA THR A 60 -25.71 -1.21 15.19
C THR A 60 -24.29 -1.71 15.44
N PHE A 61 -23.50 -0.97 16.22
CA PHE A 61 -22.14 -1.36 16.60
C PHE A 61 -22.20 -2.35 17.78
N LEU A 62 -21.60 -3.53 17.62
CA LEU A 62 -21.67 -4.61 18.61
C LEU A 62 -20.50 -4.62 19.60
N TYR A 63 -19.49 -3.75 19.40
CA TYR A 63 -18.27 -3.65 20.21
C TYR A 63 -17.55 -4.99 20.43
N ARG A 64 -17.71 -5.92 19.50
CA ARG A 64 -17.10 -7.25 19.53
C ARG A 64 -15.99 -7.32 18.48
N LEU A 65 -14.77 -7.62 18.90
CA LEU A 65 -13.65 -7.86 17.98
C LEU A 65 -13.92 -9.14 17.18
N THR A 66 -13.87 -9.05 15.86
CA THR A 66 -14.01 -10.17 14.94
C THR A 66 -12.83 -10.21 13.96
N PRO A 67 -12.38 -11.41 13.55
CA PRO A 67 -11.29 -11.54 12.61
C PRO A 67 -11.67 -11.03 11.21
N GLY A 68 -10.66 -10.69 10.42
CA GLY A 68 -10.78 -10.22 9.05
C GLY A 68 -10.76 -8.69 8.93
N VAL A 69 -10.60 -8.23 7.69
CA VAL A 69 -10.72 -6.82 7.32
C VAL A 69 -12.15 -6.33 7.50
N CYS A 70 -12.31 -5.04 7.81
CA CYS A 70 -13.63 -4.43 7.80
C CYS A 70 -14.17 -4.43 6.36
N PRO A 71 -15.38 -4.95 6.10
CA PRO A 71 -15.90 -5.08 4.73
C PRO A 71 -16.34 -3.74 4.13
N LYS A 72 -16.72 -2.75 4.95
CA LYS A 72 -17.13 -1.42 4.51
C LYS A 72 -16.85 -0.36 5.58
N SER A 73 -16.75 0.89 5.16
CA SER A 73 -16.63 2.03 6.08
C SER A 73 -18.00 2.41 6.65
N TYR A 74 -18.04 2.71 7.94
CA TYR A 74 -19.27 3.11 8.65
C TYR A 74 -19.21 4.56 9.16
N GLY A 75 -18.26 5.37 8.69
CA GLY A 75 -18.08 6.75 9.16
C GLY A 75 -19.32 7.63 8.97
N VAL A 76 -20.05 7.47 7.87
CA VAL A 76 -21.33 8.18 7.63
C VAL A 76 -22.39 7.80 8.66
N ASN A 77 -22.41 6.53 9.11
CA ASN A 77 -23.32 6.08 10.15
C ASN A 77 -22.99 6.70 11.50
N VAL A 78 -21.70 6.83 11.82
CA VAL A 78 -21.24 7.56 13.02
C VAL A 78 -21.66 9.03 12.95
N ALA A 79 -21.51 9.68 11.80
CA ALA A 79 -21.96 11.06 11.60
C ALA A 79 -23.49 11.22 11.75
N ARG A 80 -24.28 10.22 11.32
CA ARG A 80 -25.73 10.19 11.57
C ARG A 80 -26.05 10.15 13.06
N LEU A 81 -25.36 9.31 13.84
CA LEU A 81 -25.51 9.25 15.30
C LEU A 81 -25.13 10.57 15.98
N ALA A 82 -24.18 11.32 15.39
CA ALA A 82 -23.81 12.66 15.84
C ALA A 82 -24.83 13.76 15.45
N GLY A 83 -25.96 13.41 14.82
CA GLY A 83 -27.03 14.35 14.47
C GLY A 83 -26.76 15.17 13.19
N ILE A 84 -25.82 14.75 12.35
CA ILE A 84 -25.54 15.43 11.08
C ILE A 84 -26.75 15.30 10.14
N PRO A 85 -27.21 16.39 9.48
CA PRO A 85 -28.37 16.35 8.61
C PRO A 85 -28.25 15.36 7.45
N VAL A 86 -29.37 14.69 7.12
CA VAL A 86 -29.43 13.65 6.07
C VAL A 86 -28.97 14.18 4.70
N SER A 87 -29.22 15.45 4.38
CA SER A 87 -28.73 16.08 3.14
C SER A 87 -27.20 16.05 3.04
N VAL A 88 -26.51 16.43 4.13
CA VAL A 88 -25.05 16.41 4.22
C VAL A 88 -24.51 14.98 4.17
N LEU A 89 -25.17 14.03 4.84
CA LEU A 89 -24.77 12.62 4.82
C LEU A 89 -24.87 12.00 3.41
N LYS A 90 -25.91 12.36 2.64
CA LYS A 90 -26.05 11.92 1.24
C LYS A 90 -24.89 12.43 0.37
N GLU A 91 -24.54 13.71 0.51
CA GLU A 91 -23.39 14.28 -0.20
C GLU A 91 -22.07 13.64 0.24
N ALA A 92 -21.85 13.45 1.54
CA ALA A 92 -20.66 12.80 2.08
C ALA A 92 -20.51 11.37 1.55
N THR A 93 -21.61 10.63 1.46
CA THR A 93 -21.64 9.28 0.87
C THR A 93 -21.24 9.30 -0.60
N SER A 94 -21.72 10.28 -1.37
CA SER A 94 -21.34 10.46 -2.78
C SER A 94 -19.85 10.75 -2.93
N LYS A 95 -19.32 11.71 -2.15
CA LYS A 95 -17.90 12.08 -2.17
C LYS A 95 -16.98 10.94 -1.73
N SER A 96 -17.38 10.16 -0.73
CA SER A 96 -16.62 8.98 -0.28
C SER A 96 -16.43 7.98 -1.42
N ARG A 97 -17.50 7.67 -2.16
CA ARG A 97 -17.44 6.75 -3.31
C ARG A 97 -16.50 7.26 -4.39
N GLU A 98 -16.56 8.56 -4.70
CA GLU A 98 -15.65 9.17 -5.66
C GLU A 98 -14.18 9.00 -5.24
N LEU A 99 -13.85 9.31 -3.98
CA LEU A 99 -12.49 9.16 -3.46
C LEU A 99 -11.99 7.71 -3.49
N GLU A 100 -12.85 6.75 -3.15
CA GLU A 100 -12.53 5.32 -3.22
C GLU A 100 -12.13 4.90 -4.65
N THR A 101 -12.82 5.40 -5.67
CA THR A 101 -12.46 5.11 -7.07
C THR A 101 -11.11 5.71 -7.47
N VAL A 102 -10.81 6.94 -7.01
CA VAL A 102 -9.54 7.60 -7.27
C VAL A 102 -8.39 6.83 -6.62
N CYS A 103 -8.55 6.43 -5.35
CA CYS A 103 -7.54 5.65 -4.63
C CYS A 103 -7.36 4.23 -5.22
N ALA A 104 -8.43 3.58 -5.68
CA ALA A 104 -8.35 2.27 -6.33
C ALA A 104 -7.54 2.32 -7.64
N ASN A 105 -7.68 3.39 -8.42
CA ASN A 105 -6.95 3.58 -9.67
C ASN A 105 -5.44 3.82 -9.44
N HIS A 106 -5.06 4.49 -8.35
CA HIS A 106 -3.65 4.70 -7.99
C HIS A 106 -2.93 3.41 -7.58
N LYS A 107 -3.64 2.40 -7.06
CA LYS A 107 -3.05 1.08 -6.74
C LYS A 107 -2.69 0.26 -7.97
N LYS A 108 -3.38 0.43 -9.10
CA LYS A 108 -3.07 -0.30 -10.34
C LYS A 108 -1.78 0.17 -11.04
N GLY A 109 -1.29 1.37 -10.72
CA GLY A 109 0.00 1.88 -11.24
C GLY A 109 1.25 1.42 -10.48
N SER A 110 1.06 0.73 -9.35
CA SER A 110 2.13 0.25 -8.46
C SER A 110 2.19 -1.28 -8.35
N ASP A 111 1.52 -1.97 -9.28
CA ASP A 111 1.49 -3.43 -9.34
C ASP A 111 2.81 -3.95 -9.96
N TRP A 112 3.91 -3.86 -9.23
CA TRP A 112 5.06 -4.75 -9.45
C TRP A 112 4.74 -6.12 -8.84
N ASN A 113 3.66 -6.75 -9.31
CA ASN A 113 3.49 -8.19 -9.18
C ASN A 113 4.39 -8.87 -10.21
N LEU A 114 5.68 -8.92 -9.89
CA LEU A 114 6.61 -9.84 -10.50
C LEU A 114 7.60 -10.26 -9.43
N ALA A 115 7.71 -11.57 -9.22
CA ALA A 115 8.61 -12.19 -8.25
C ALA A 115 9.92 -11.40 -8.13
N ILE A 116 10.08 -10.64 -7.04
CA ILE A 116 11.24 -9.77 -6.83
C ILE A 116 12.46 -10.68 -6.78
N PRO A 117 13.36 -10.63 -7.77
CA PRO A 117 14.65 -11.30 -7.62
C PRO A 117 15.35 -10.64 -6.43
N SER A 118 15.95 -11.45 -5.54
CA SER A 118 16.75 -10.99 -4.40
C SER A 118 17.46 -9.67 -4.71
N CYS A 119 17.38 -8.67 -3.82
CA CYS A 119 17.96 -7.32 -4.00
C CYS A 119 19.39 -7.35 -4.58
N ASN A 120 20.15 -8.41 -4.32
CA ASN A 120 21.48 -8.62 -4.88
C ASN A 120 21.49 -8.68 -6.42
N GLU A 121 20.57 -9.41 -7.06
CA GLU A 121 20.52 -9.56 -8.52
C GLU A 121 20.12 -8.25 -9.21
N MET A 122 19.23 -7.49 -8.58
CA MET A 122 18.76 -6.21 -9.11
C MET A 122 19.87 -5.15 -9.04
N VAL A 123 20.62 -5.09 -7.94
CA VAL A 123 21.80 -4.22 -7.78
C VAL A 123 22.89 -4.57 -8.79
N VAL A 124 23.13 -5.87 -9.04
CA VAL A 124 24.10 -6.32 -10.04
C VAL A 124 23.69 -5.90 -11.46
N LEU A 125 22.41 -5.99 -11.81
CA LEU A 125 21.91 -5.54 -13.12
C LEU A 125 22.07 -4.04 -13.31
N ILE A 126 21.70 -3.24 -12.31
CA ILE A 126 21.83 -1.77 -12.35
C ILE A 126 23.30 -1.37 -12.49
N HIS A 127 24.19 -2.00 -11.72
CA HIS A 127 25.63 -1.74 -11.78
C HIS A 127 26.22 -2.11 -13.15
N ASN A 128 25.78 -3.21 -13.75
CA ASN A 128 26.20 -3.61 -15.10
C ASN A 128 25.70 -2.63 -16.18
N LEU A 129 24.48 -2.11 -16.03
CA LEU A 129 23.90 -1.11 -16.93
C LEU A 129 24.68 0.22 -16.86
N MET A 130 24.98 0.68 -15.64
CA MET A 130 25.81 1.87 -15.42
C MET A 130 27.22 1.73 -16.03
N ASN A 131 27.84 0.55 -15.91
CA ASN A 131 29.15 0.27 -16.50
C ASN A 131 29.14 0.17 -18.04
N LEU A 132 28.00 -0.16 -18.63
CA LEU A 132 27.82 -0.16 -20.09
C LEU A 132 27.62 1.25 -20.62
N THR A 133 26.82 2.07 -19.94
CA THR A 133 26.60 3.47 -20.32
C THR A 133 27.88 4.31 -20.19
N THR A 134 28.69 4.10 -19.14
CA THR A 134 29.98 4.79 -19.00
C THR A 134 31.00 4.39 -20.06
N LYS A 135 30.91 3.16 -20.60
CA LYS A 135 31.75 2.70 -21.71
C LYS A 135 31.32 3.25 -23.07
N LEU A 136 30.07 3.70 -23.21
CA LEU A 136 29.55 4.30 -24.45
C LEU A 136 29.81 5.81 -24.52
N ASP A 137 29.95 6.48 -23.37
CA ASP A 137 30.21 7.93 -23.30
C ASP A 137 31.70 8.34 -23.47
N CYS A 138 32.58 7.41 -23.83
CA CYS A 138 33.97 7.74 -24.13
C CYS A 138 34.32 7.44 -25.60
N SER A 139 34.32 8.54 -26.38
CA SER A 139 35.04 8.75 -27.63
C SER A 139 34.68 7.88 -28.83
N GLY A 140 34.16 8.53 -29.87
CA GLY A 140 33.90 7.95 -31.17
C GLY A 140 35.13 7.23 -31.75
N SER A 141 34.97 5.95 -32.02
CA SER A 141 35.65 5.22 -33.09
C SER A 141 34.86 3.94 -33.38
N TYR A 142 34.63 3.68 -34.66
CA TYR A 142 33.91 2.51 -35.14
C TYR A 142 34.66 1.25 -34.76
N GLU A 143 34.15 0.51 -33.78
CA GLU A 143 34.08 -0.95 -33.70
C GLU A 143 32.96 -1.27 -32.70
N ASN A 144 32.31 -2.43 -32.83
CA ASN A 144 30.95 -2.67 -32.32
C ASN A 144 30.89 -3.63 -31.09
N PRO A 145 31.60 -3.36 -29.97
CA PRO A 145 31.59 -4.26 -28.80
C PRO A 145 30.37 -4.04 -27.88
N GLY A 146 29.57 -2.97 -28.09
CA GLY A 146 28.43 -2.64 -27.21
C GLY A 146 27.20 -3.51 -27.41
N ILE A 147 26.94 -3.96 -28.65
CA ILE A 147 25.68 -4.65 -29.00
C ILE A 147 25.60 -6.06 -28.40
N SER A 148 26.70 -6.82 -28.37
CA SER A 148 26.73 -8.17 -27.80
C SER A 148 26.50 -8.18 -26.28
N SER A 149 26.99 -7.15 -25.58
CA SER A 149 26.79 -7.00 -24.14
C SER A 149 25.37 -6.55 -23.81
N LEU A 150 24.77 -5.68 -24.63
CA LEU A 150 23.37 -5.25 -24.52
C LEU A 150 22.38 -6.39 -24.79
N THR A 151 22.63 -7.22 -25.81
CA THR A 151 21.78 -8.39 -26.10
C THR A 151 21.87 -9.45 -25.00
N GLN A 152 23.06 -9.64 -24.42
CA GLN A 152 23.26 -10.55 -23.28
C GLN A 152 22.56 -10.04 -22.01
N LEU A 153 22.60 -8.73 -21.75
CA LEU A 153 21.87 -8.11 -20.63
C LEU A 153 20.36 -8.21 -20.83
N GLN A 154 19.86 -7.90 -22.03
CA GLN A 154 18.46 -8.04 -22.40
C GLN A 154 17.97 -9.48 -22.24
N HIS A 155 18.78 -10.47 -22.60
CA HIS A 155 18.47 -11.88 -22.40
C HIS A 155 18.37 -12.27 -20.92
N ARG A 156 19.30 -11.78 -20.08
CA ARG A 156 19.28 -12.04 -18.62
C ARG A 156 18.08 -11.37 -17.94
N VAL A 157 17.71 -10.17 -18.35
CA VAL A 157 16.53 -9.46 -17.85
C VAL A 157 15.26 -10.21 -18.22
N ARG A 158 15.10 -10.67 -19.47
CA ARG A 158 13.95 -11.51 -19.87
C ARG A 158 13.81 -12.76 -19.01
N LYS A 159 14.92 -13.46 -18.76
CA LYS A 159 14.94 -14.67 -17.93
C LYS A 159 14.52 -14.42 -16.48
N LEU A 160 14.87 -13.27 -15.90
CA LEU A 160 14.48 -12.88 -14.54
C LEU A 160 13.02 -12.42 -14.44
N LEU A 161 12.46 -11.86 -15.52
CA LEU A 161 11.08 -11.39 -15.56
C LEU A 161 10.06 -12.48 -15.98
N GLN A 162 10.51 -13.71 -16.27
CA GLN A 162 9.68 -14.81 -16.80
C GLN A 162 8.85 -14.42 -18.06
N ILE A 163 9.41 -13.58 -18.94
CA ILE A 163 8.83 -13.22 -20.25
C ILE A 163 9.72 -13.78 -21.37
#